data_AF-A0A1C5ZTA2-F1
#
_entry.id   AF-A0A1C5ZTA2-F1
#
_cell.length_a   1.000
_cell.length_b   1.000
_cell.length_c   1.000
_cell.angle_alpha   90.00
_cell.angle_beta   90.00
_cell.angle_gamma   90.00
#
_symmetry.space_group_name_H-M   'P 1'
#
loop_
_entity.id
_entity.type
_entity.pdbx_description
1 polymer ?
#
loop_
_entity_poly.entity_id
_entity_poly.type
_entity_poly.pdbx_seq_one_letter_code
_entity_poly.pdbx_strand_id
1 'polypeptide(L)'
;MFHDYAPVFIIGMLNSFAEKTENGIIDFDTYVTDPEKYDGFLIYDKSNGKVVCDMCVDELHSDIVGYFDFFDGVDIRVIEDDGIFVDVDFGRSSIVVENGRWYVSNFD
;
A
#
# COMPACT_ATOMS: atom_id res chain seq x y z
N MET A 1 8.43 19.77 -10.16
CA MET A 1 7.13 20.44 -10.32
C MET A 1 6.18 19.60 -9.48
N PHE A 2 5.52 20.15 -8.46
CA PHE A 2 4.58 19.34 -7.66
C PHE A 2 3.44 18.92 -8.59
N HIS A 3 3.37 17.64 -8.89
CA HIS A 3 2.30 17.11 -9.70
C HIS A 3 1.02 17.24 -8.88
N ASP A 4 0.08 18.02 -9.42
CA ASP A 4 -1.23 18.26 -8.81
C ASP A 4 -2.08 17.02 -9.03
N TYR A 5 -1.75 15.98 -8.27
CA TYR A 5 -2.48 14.73 -8.21
C TYR A 5 -3.90 15.06 -7.79
N ALA A 6 -4.84 14.94 -8.73
CA ALA A 6 -6.23 15.30 -8.53
C ALA A 6 -6.71 14.77 -7.16
N PRO A 7 -6.95 15.65 -6.17
CA PRO A 7 -7.06 15.26 -4.76
C PRO A 7 -8.06 14.13 -4.47
N VAL A 8 -9.07 13.99 -5.32
CA VAL A 8 -10.06 12.91 -5.29
C VAL A 8 -9.43 11.52 -5.40
N PHE A 9 -8.45 11.32 -6.29
CA PHE A 9 -7.81 10.01 -6.48
C PHE A 9 -6.91 9.63 -5.31
N ILE A 10 -6.14 10.59 -4.77
CA ILE A 10 -5.34 10.35 -3.56
C ILE A 10 -6.26 10.01 -2.39
N ILE A 11 -7.32 10.79 -2.16
CA ILE A 11 -8.27 10.52 -1.07
C ILE A 11 -8.92 9.14 -1.24
N GLY A 12 -9.29 8.76 -2.46
CA GLY A 12 -9.81 7.43 -2.76
C GLY A 12 -8.82 6.31 -2.42
N MET A 13 -7.55 6.48 -2.82
CA MET A 13 -6.48 5.52 -2.50
C MET A 13 -6.25 5.41 -1.00
N LEU A 14 -6.15 6.54 -0.28
CA LEU A 14 -5.98 6.56 1.17
C LEU A 14 -7.13 5.89 1.91
N ASN A 15 -8.37 6.10 1.46
CA ASN A 15 -9.53 5.42 2.02
C ASN A 15 -9.49 3.92 1.77
N SER A 16 -9.11 3.49 0.55
CA SER A 16 -8.95 2.07 0.26
C SER A 16 -7.86 1.42 1.10
N PHE A 17 -6.72 2.10 1.31
CA PHE A 17 -5.67 1.56 2.18
C PHE A 17 -6.09 1.53 3.63
N ALA A 18 -6.78 2.56 4.13
CA ALA A 18 -7.33 2.52 5.47
C ALA A 18 -8.22 1.27 5.65
N GLU A 19 -9.20 1.06 4.78
CA GLU A 19 -10.05 -0.14 4.84
C GLU A 19 -9.24 -1.45 4.73
N LYS A 20 -8.28 -1.54 3.81
CA LYS A 20 -7.47 -2.78 3.69
C LYS A 20 -6.53 -3.00 4.88
N THR A 21 -5.97 -1.96 5.49
CA THR A 21 -5.18 -2.10 6.73
C THR A 21 -6.03 -2.54 7.92
N GLU A 22 -7.35 -2.33 7.89
CA GLU A 22 -8.28 -2.92 8.87
C GLU A 22 -8.35 -4.45 8.71
N ASN A 23 -8.36 -4.95 7.46
CA ASN A 23 -8.26 -6.39 7.18
C ASN A 23 -6.87 -6.93 7.51
N GLY A 24 -5.83 -6.12 7.28
CA GLY A 24 -4.45 -6.41 7.61
C GLY A 24 -3.54 -6.51 6.39
N ILE A 25 -2.28 -6.84 6.66
CA ILE A 25 -1.22 -6.98 5.66
C ILE A 25 -0.71 -8.42 5.74
N ILE A 26 -0.55 -9.07 4.59
CA ILE A 26 0.01 -10.42 4.46
C ILE A 26 1.15 -10.43 3.46
N ASP A 27 2.09 -11.38 3.55
CA ASP A 27 3.11 -11.50 2.51
C ASP A 27 2.59 -12.12 1.22
N PHE A 28 3.26 -11.79 0.12
CA PHE A 28 2.92 -12.26 -1.23
C PHE A 28 2.84 -13.79 -1.31
N ASP A 29 3.80 -14.50 -0.72
CA ASP A 29 3.82 -15.96 -0.70
C ASP A 29 2.56 -16.54 -0.01
N THR A 30 2.06 -15.86 1.04
CA THR A 30 0.82 -16.23 1.71
C THR A 30 -0.40 -15.96 0.83
N TYR A 31 -0.46 -14.80 0.17
CA TYR A 31 -1.57 -14.45 -0.72
C TYR A 31 -1.75 -15.48 -1.83
N VAL A 32 -0.67 -15.86 -2.53
CA VAL A 32 -0.74 -16.78 -3.67
C VAL A 32 -1.18 -18.20 -3.31
N THR A 33 -1.17 -18.57 -2.01
CA THR A 33 -1.70 -19.87 -1.58
C THR A 33 -3.22 -19.97 -1.67
N ASP A 34 -3.94 -18.85 -1.51
CA ASP A 34 -5.40 -18.79 -1.52
C ASP A 34 -5.90 -17.35 -1.76
N PRO A 35 -5.81 -16.82 -2.99
CA PRO A 35 -6.15 -15.43 -3.31
C PRO A 35 -7.58 -15.05 -2.92
N GLU A 36 -8.55 -15.95 -3.11
CA GLU A 36 -9.96 -15.70 -2.77
C GLU A 36 -10.17 -15.49 -1.26
N LYS A 37 -9.44 -16.23 -0.43
CA LYS A 37 -9.52 -16.09 1.03
C LYS A 37 -8.91 -14.78 1.52
N TYR A 38 -7.89 -14.29 0.82
CA TYR A 38 -7.14 -13.09 1.19
C TYR A 38 -7.54 -11.86 0.35
N ASP A 39 -8.70 -11.92 -0.31
CA ASP A 39 -9.29 -10.76 -0.95
C ASP A 39 -9.47 -9.60 0.06
N GLY A 40 -9.15 -8.38 -0.39
CA GLY A 40 -9.20 -7.18 0.44
C GLY A 40 -8.05 -7.01 1.46
N PHE A 41 -7.05 -7.88 1.48
CA PHE A 41 -5.81 -7.65 2.24
C PHE A 41 -4.83 -6.78 1.44
N LEU A 42 -3.94 -6.09 2.14
CA LEU A 42 -2.72 -5.58 1.51
C LEU A 42 -1.69 -6.68 1.38
N ILE A 43 -1.07 -6.72 0.21
CA ILE A 43 -0.13 -7.77 -0.14
C ILE A 43 1.26 -7.16 -0.10
N TYR A 44 2.08 -7.66 0.82
CA TYR A 44 3.42 -7.21 1.05
C TYR A 44 4.43 -8.05 0.27
N ASP A 45 5.16 -7.39 -0.61
CA ASP A 45 6.32 -7.95 -1.27
C ASP A 45 7.60 -7.68 -0.46
N LYS A 46 8.03 -8.69 0.28
CA LYS A 46 9.26 -8.67 1.07
C LYS A 46 10.52 -8.47 0.21
N SER A 47 10.49 -8.83 -1.07
CA SER A 47 11.66 -8.75 -1.94
C SER A 47 12.05 -7.30 -2.26
N ASN A 48 11.08 -6.39 -2.20
CA ASN A 48 11.30 -4.98 -2.54
C ASN A 48 10.82 -3.98 -1.48
N GLY A 49 10.20 -4.45 -0.39
CA GLY A 49 9.77 -3.59 0.72
C GLY A 49 8.45 -2.84 0.47
N LYS A 50 7.69 -3.20 -0.58
CA LYS A 50 6.48 -2.48 -1.00
C LYS A 50 5.20 -3.29 -0.76
N VAL A 51 4.07 -2.59 -0.61
CA VAL A 51 2.73 -3.20 -0.64
C VAL A 51 2.04 -2.97 -1.97
N VAL A 52 1.14 -3.88 -2.32
CA VAL A 52 0.24 -3.76 -3.46
C VAL A 52 -1.19 -4.12 -3.06
N CYS A 53 -2.16 -3.55 -3.77
CA CYS A 53 -3.54 -4.04 -3.71
C CYS A 53 -3.64 -5.37 -4.48
N ASP A 54 -4.62 -6.19 -4.10
CA ASP A 54 -5.10 -7.38 -4.82
C ASP A 54 -5.17 -7.20 -6.35
N MET A 55 -5.71 -6.08 -6.84
CA MET A 55 -5.82 -5.80 -8.28
C MET A 55 -4.47 -5.64 -9.02
N CYS A 56 -3.36 -5.59 -8.29
CA CYS A 56 -1.99 -5.53 -8.82
C CYS A 56 -1.29 -6.90 -8.79
N VAL A 57 -2.00 -7.97 -8.44
CA VAL A 57 -1.50 -9.34 -8.52
C VAL A 57 -2.22 -10.06 -9.66
N ASP A 58 -1.48 -10.74 -10.52
CA ASP A 58 -2.05 -11.65 -11.49
C ASP A 58 -2.39 -12.97 -10.81
N GLU A 59 -3.67 -13.28 -10.73
CA GLU A 59 -4.16 -14.55 -10.21
C GLU A 59 -3.70 -15.75 -11.06
N LEU A 60 -3.45 -15.55 -12.37
CA LEU A 60 -3.10 -16.63 -13.28
C LEU A 60 -1.62 -17.02 -13.17
N HIS A 61 -0.73 -16.03 -13.07
CA HIS A 61 0.72 -16.26 -13.05
C HIS A 61 1.32 -16.16 -11.63
N SER A 62 0.52 -15.79 -10.64
CA SER A 62 0.96 -15.60 -9.24
C SER A 62 2.17 -14.66 -9.17
N ASP A 63 2.09 -13.54 -9.88
CA ASP A 63 3.10 -12.49 -9.90
C ASP A 63 2.49 -11.10 -9.67
N ILE A 64 3.33 -10.18 -9.21
CA ILE A 64 2.94 -8.78 -9.07
C ILE A 64 3.10 -8.10 -10.42
N VAL A 65 2.00 -7.65 -11.03
CA VAL A 65 2.01 -7.00 -12.34
C VAL A 65 2.36 -5.52 -12.27
N GLY A 66 2.37 -4.94 -11.06
CA GLY A 66 2.87 -3.59 -10.82
C GLY A 66 2.74 -3.15 -9.36
N TYR A 67 3.50 -2.12 -8.99
CA TYR A 67 3.33 -1.42 -7.72
C TYR A 67 2.49 -0.17 -7.94
N PHE A 68 1.78 0.29 -6.90
CA PHE A 68 0.95 1.48 -6.92
C PHE A 68 1.80 2.77 -6.94
N ASP A 69 2.54 2.99 -8.03
CA ASP A 69 3.29 4.21 -8.30
C ASP A 69 2.54 5.07 -9.34
N PHE A 70 1.20 5.21 -9.23
CA PHE A 70 0.36 5.94 -10.21
C PHE A 70 0.74 7.43 -10.34
N PHE A 71 1.50 7.94 -9.38
CA PHE A 71 1.82 9.33 -9.18
C PHE A 71 3.34 9.45 -9.13
N ASP A 72 3.93 10.24 -10.04
CA ASP A 72 5.38 10.38 -10.18
C ASP A 72 6.07 10.89 -8.89
N GLY A 73 6.75 9.99 -8.18
CA GLY A 73 7.38 10.31 -6.90
C GLY A 73 6.45 10.16 -5.68
N VAL A 74 5.37 9.40 -5.81
CA VAL A 74 4.71 8.75 -4.68
C VAL A 74 5.31 7.35 -4.54
N ASP A 75 5.74 7.01 -3.33
CA ASP A 75 6.25 5.68 -3.01
C ASP A 75 5.46 5.07 -1.86
N ILE A 76 5.24 3.76 -1.88
CA ILE A 76 4.43 3.07 -0.88
C ILE A 76 5.23 1.89 -0.32
N ARG A 77 5.47 1.92 0.99
CA ARG A 77 6.34 0.95 1.68
C ARG A 77 5.75 0.45 2.97
N VAL A 78 6.17 -0.74 3.41
CA VAL A 78 5.92 -1.20 4.78
C VAL A 78 7.03 -0.70 5.69
N ILE A 79 6.65 -0.16 6.84
CA ILE A 79 7.58 0.14 7.94
C ILE A 79 7.27 -0.83 9.08
N GLU A 80 8.31 -1.54 9.53
CA GLU A 80 8.26 -2.54 10.60
C GLU A 80 9.12 -2.06 11.78
N ASP A 81 8.71 -0.98 12.44
CA ASP A 81 9.37 -0.48 13.65
C ASP A 81 8.60 -0.94 14.91
N ASP A 82 7.94 -0.02 15.62
CA ASP A 82 7.11 -0.31 16.81
C ASP A 82 5.72 -0.90 16.48
N GLY A 83 5.48 -1.17 15.19
CA GLY A 83 4.25 -1.69 14.61
C GLY A 83 4.41 -1.81 13.09
N ILE A 84 3.57 -2.65 12.47
CA ILE A 84 3.56 -2.79 11.00
C ILE A 84 2.54 -1.79 10.46
N PHE A 85 3.01 -0.83 9.68
CA PHE A 85 2.15 0.14 9.01
C PHE A 85 2.61 0.37 7.57
N VAL A 86 1.72 0.97 6.78
CA VAL A 86 2.00 1.36 5.40
C VAL A 86 2.29 2.85 5.36
N ASP A 87 3.41 3.22 4.77
CA ASP A 87 3.82 4.60 4.57
C ASP A 87 3.70 4.96 3.08
N VAL A 88 3.02 6.07 2.80
CA VAL A 88 2.90 6.67 1.47
C VAL A 88 3.74 7.95 1.46
N ASP A 89 4.93 7.88 0.88
CA ASP A 89 5.91 8.97 0.84
C ASP A 89 5.70 9.86 -0.40
N PHE A 90 5.62 11.18 -0.18
CA PHE A 90 5.52 12.20 -1.21
C PHE A 90 6.82 13.02 -1.37
N GLY A 91 7.93 12.57 -0.76
CA GLY A 91 9.27 13.15 -0.79
C GLY A 91 9.48 14.37 0.13
N ARG A 92 8.43 14.88 0.78
CA ARG A 92 8.50 15.99 1.77
C ARG A 92 7.77 15.69 3.07
N SER A 93 6.80 14.79 3.00
CA SER A 93 5.97 14.31 4.08
C SER A 93 5.48 12.95 3.64
N SER A 94 5.14 12.10 4.59
CA SER A 94 4.51 10.83 4.31
C SER A 94 3.13 10.76 4.94
N ILE A 95 2.30 9.86 4.43
CA ILE A 95 1.02 9.51 5.04
C ILE A 95 1.15 8.08 5.55
N VAL A 96 0.99 7.93 6.85
CA VAL A 96 1.03 6.63 7.51
C VAL A 96 -0.39 6.10 7.62
N VAL A 97 -0.59 4.85 7.21
CA VAL A 97 -1.83 4.09 7.37
C VAL A 97 -1.59 2.96 8.37
N GLU A 98 -2.26 3.06 9.51
CA GLU A 98 -2.12 2.13 10.63
C GLU A 98 -3.48 1.91 11.29
N ASN A 99 -3.84 0.65 11.55
CA ASN A 99 -5.07 0.26 12.25
C ASN A 99 -6.35 0.90 11.65
N GLY A 100 -6.49 0.88 10.32
CA GLY A 100 -7.69 1.40 9.65
C GLY A 100 -7.76 2.92 9.55
N ARG A 101 -6.68 3.64 9.89
CA ARG A 101 -6.64 5.11 9.92
C ARG A 101 -5.40 5.63 9.23
N TRP A 102 -5.51 6.80 8.63
CA TRP A 102 -4.36 7.48 8.03
C TRP A 102 -4.09 8.83 8.70
N TYR A 103 -2.81 9.19 8.80
CA TYR A 103 -2.34 10.48 9.33
C TYR A 103 -1.08 10.95 8.59
N VAL A 104 -0.83 12.26 8.59
CA VAL A 104 0.36 12.84 7.96
C VAL A 104 1.52 12.80 8.95
N SER A 105 2.63 12.22 8.53
CA SER A 105 3.93 12.28 9.20
C SER A 105 4.83 13.26 8.45
N ASN A 106 5.39 14.25 9.16
CA ASN A 106 6.35 15.17 8.58
C ASN A 106 7.75 14.72 8.96
N PHE A 107 8.67 14.76 7.99
CA PHE A 107 10.09 14.61 8.28
C PHE A 107 10.59 15.94 8.86
N ASP A 108 11.03 15.93 10.13
CA ASP A 108 11.69 17.08 10.78
C ASP A 108 13.03 17.45 10.10
#